data_AF-A0A3D3KQF1-F1
#
_entry.id   AF-A0A3D3KQF1-F1
#
_cell.length_a   1.000
_cell.length_b   1.000
_cell.length_c   1.000
_cell.angle_alpha   90.00
_cell.angle_beta   90.00
_cell.angle_gamma   90.00
#
_symmetry.space_group_name_H-M   'P 1'
#
loop_
_entity.id
_entity.type
_entity.pdbx_description
1 polymer ?
#
loop_
_entity_poly.entity_id
_entity_poly.type
_entity_poly.pdbx_seq_one_letter_code
_entity_poly.pdbx_strand_id
1 'polypeptide(L)'
;MTVQTEQLVTIREASQWASDFLKRDISESNISYLVQYGKVKKHNGGNSVFVDLSDLKNYYDSYRGQREINWKRRLGSDLNWALSFDHL
;
A
#
# COMPACT_ATOMS: atom_id res chain seq x y z
N MET A 1 0.09 1.27 26.33
CA MET A 1 0.28 0.18 25.35
C MET A 1 -0.91 0.21 24.41
N THR A 2 -0.77 0.73 23.20
CA THR A 2 -1.86 0.68 22.22
C THR A 2 -1.90 -0.72 21.63
N VAL A 3 -2.94 -1.48 21.95
CA VAL A 3 -3.23 -2.76 21.30
C VAL A 3 -3.53 -2.43 19.84
N GLN A 4 -2.58 -2.66 18.93
CA GLN A 4 -2.89 -2.63 17.50
C GLN A 4 -3.84 -3.80 17.28
N THR A 5 -5.10 -3.49 16.97
CA THR A 5 -6.10 -4.50 16.65
C THR A 5 -5.74 -5.02 15.26
N GLU A 6 -5.25 -6.25 15.16
CA GLU A 6 -5.00 -6.90 13.87
C GLU A 6 -6.34 -7.03 13.14
N GLN A 7 -6.60 -6.12 12.21
CA GLN A 7 -7.79 -6.18 11.35
C GLN A 7 -7.46 -7.07 10.17
N LEU A 8 -7.72 -8.37 10.35
CA LEU A 8 -7.60 -9.36 9.30
C LEU A 8 -8.80 -9.27 8.36
N VAL A 9 -8.52 -9.00 7.09
CA VAL A 9 -9.54 -8.87 6.03
C VAL A 9 -9.23 -9.80 4.87
N THR A 10 -10.24 -10.16 4.10
CA THR A 10 -10.06 -10.95 2.87
C THR A 10 -9.30 -10.17 1.81
N ILE A 11 -8.77 -10.88 0.79
CA ILE A 11 -8.11 -10.25 -0.38
C ILE A 11 -9.00 -9.19 -1.04
N ARG A 12 -10.31 -9.46 -1.15
CA ARG A 12 -11.30 -8.55 -1.73
C ARG A 12 -11.51 -7.28 -0.90
N GLU A 13 -11.62 -7.42 0.41
CA GLU A 13 -11.76 -6.27 1.32
C GLU A 13 -10.47 -5.46 1.38
N ALA A 14 -9.31 -6.12 1.37
CA ALA A 14 -8.00 -5.47 1.27
C ALA A 14 -7.86 -4.66 -0.01
N SER A 15 -8.35 -5.15 -1.15
CA SER A 15 -8.26 -4.44 -2.43
C SER A 15 -9.14 -3.20 -2.46
N GLN A 16 -10.35 -3.29 -1.89
CA GLN A 16 -11.27 -2.16 -1.72
C GLN A 16 -10.66 -1.11 -0.79
N TRP A 17 -10.20 -1.53 0.39
CA TRP A 17 -9.54 -0.65 1.35
C TRP A 17 -8.31 0.04 0.75
N ALA A 18 -7.45 -0.69 0.05
CA ALA A 18 -6.25 -0.14 -0.58
C ALA A 18 -6.60 0.87 -1.68
N SER A 19 -7.68 0.61 -2.43
CA SER A 19 -8.16 1.53 -3.46
C SER A 19 -8.62 2.86 -2.86
N ASP A 20 -9.39 2.80 -1.77
CA ASP A 20 -9.86 3.97 -1.04
C ASP A 20 -8.72 4.73 -0.36
N PHE A 21 -7.75 4.02 0.19
CA PHE A 21 -6.58 4.58 0.86
C PHE A 21 -5.62 5.29 -0.11
N LEU A 22 -5.44 4.73 -1.31
CA LEU A 22 -4.52 5.27 -2.33
C LEU A 22 -5.20 6.18 -3.34
N LYS A 23 -6.54 6.25 -3.34
CA LYS A 23 -7.35 6.99 -4.32
C LYS A 23 -7.06 6.56 -5.77
N ARG A 24 -6.90 5.25 -5.98
CA ARG A 24 -6.74 4.62 -7.31
C ARG A 24 -7.22 3.17 -7.27
N ASP A 25 -7.53 2.58 -8.42
CA ASP A 25 -7.95 1.18 -8.47
C ASP A 25 -6.80 0.22 -8.10
N ILE A 26 -7.07 -0.66 -7.14
CA ILE A 26 -6.23 -1.77 -6.71
C ILE A 26 -7.06 -3.04 -6.80
N SER A 27 -6.69 -3.93 -7.72
CA SER A 27 -7.37 -5.21 -7.92
C SER A 27 -7.00 -6.24 -6.84
N GLU A 28 -7.84 -7.28 -6.72
CA GLU A 28 -7.54 -8.47 -5.90
C GLU A 28 -6.24 -9.17 -6.33
N SER A 29 -5.90 -9.13 -7.63
CA SER A 29 -4.65 -9.68 -8.15
C SER A 29 -3.42 -8.92 -7.66
N ASN A 30 -3.50 -7.59 -7.49
CA ASN A 30 -2.43 -6.80 -6.89
C ASN A 30 -2.18 -7.22 -5.44
N ILE A 31 -3.24 -7.39 -4.65
CA ILE A 31 -3.12 -7.85 -3.25
C ILE A 31 -2.57 -9.28 -3.20
N SER A 32 -3.07 -10.18 -4.06
CA SER A 32 -2.59 -11.56 -4.15
C SER A 32 -1.10 -11.63 -4.49
N TYR A 33 -0.63 -10.75 -5.39
CA TYR A 33 0.78 -10.63 -5.72
C TYR A 33 1.63 -10.25 -4.49
N LEU A 34 1.17 -9.27 -3.70
CA LEU A 34 1.89 -8.88 -2.47
C LEU A 34 2.03 -10.04 -1.49
N VAL A 35 0.96 -10.83 -1.32
CA VAL A 35 0.97 -12.00 -0.43
C VAL A 35 1.86 -13.11 -0.99
N GLN A 36 1.75 -13.43 -2.29
CA GLN A 36 2.50 -14.51 -2.94
C GLN A 36 4.02 -14.29 -2.85
N TYR A 37 4.47 -13.05 -3.00
CA TYR A 37 5.89 -12.69 -2.94
C TYR A 37 6.33 -12.21 -1.56
N GLY A 38 5.53 -12.44 -0.51
CA GLY A 38 5.88 -12.15 0.87
C GLY A 38 6.09 -10.66 1.19
N LYS A 39 5.51 -9.76 0.38
CA LYS A 39 5.53 -8.30 0.63
C LYS A 39 4.56 -7.88 1.73
N VAL A 40 3.48 -8.64 1.87
CA VAL A 40 2.50 -8.54 2.94
C VAL A 40 2.26 -9.95 3.48
N LYS A 41 2.16 -10.09 4.80
CA LYS A 41 2.08 -11.38 5.46
C LYS A 41 0.78 -12.09 5.13
N LYS A 42 0.91 -13.39 4.84
CA LYS A 42 -0.22 -14.30 4.64
C LYS A 42 -0.77 -14.77 6.00
N HIS A 43 -2.07 -14.60 6.23
CA HIS A 43 -2.78 -15.22 7.34
C HIS A 43 -3.79 -16.25 6.79
N ASN A 44 -3.67 -17.51 7.19
CA ASN A 44 -4.63 -18.54 6.77
C ASN A 44 -5.76 -18.62 7.80
N GLY A 45 -7.01 -18.49 7.34
CA GLY A 45 -8.20 -18.74 8.15
C GLY A 45 -9.03 -19.83 7.49
N GLY A 46 -8.74 -21.09 7.81
CA GLY A 46 -9.35 -22.24 7.15
C GLY A 46 -9.03 -22.28 5.66
N ASN A 47 -10.07 -22.15 4.82
CA ASN A 47 -9.96 -22.18 3.35
C ASN A 47 -9.72 -20.81 2.70
N SER A 48 -9.58 -19.75 3.50
CA SER A 48 -9.44 -18.38 3.00
C SER A 48 -8.12 -17.75 3.43
N VAL A 49 -7.64 -16.83 2.59
CA VAL A 49 -6.45 -16.01 2.86
C VAL A 49 -6.89 -14.64 3.36
N PHE A 50 -6.28 -14.23 4.46
CA PHE A 50 -6.48 -12.94 5.10
C PHE A 50 -5.19 -12.13 5.10
N VAL A 51 -5.37 -10.82 5.13
CA VAL A 51 -4.33 -9.80 5.15
C VAL A 51 -4.58 -8.90 6.34
N ASP A 52 -3.53 -8.60 7.11
CA ASP A 52 -3.59 -7.57 8.14
C ASP A 52 -3.53 -6.17 7.48
N LEU A 53 -4.52 -5.33 7.79
CA LEU A 53 -4.58 -3.98 7.21
C LEU A 53 -3.42 -3.08 7.63
N SER A 54 -2.84 -3.27 8.83
CA SER A 54 -1.70 -2.49 9.28
C SER A 54 -0.44 -2.85 8.49
N ASP A 55 -0.22 -4.14 8.25
CA ASP A 55 0.88 -4.62 7.40
C ASP A 55 0.73 -4.13 5.94
N LEU A 56 -0.48 -4.22 5.39
CA LEU A 56 -0.78 -3.69 4.05
C LEU A 56 -0.57 -2.18 3.96
N LYS A 57 -0.99 -1.43 4.98
CA LYS A 57 -0.75 0.01 5.08
C LYS A 57 0.75 0.31 5.14
N ASN A 58 1.49 -0.40 5.97
CA ASN A 58 2.93 -0.23 6.13
C ASN A 58 3.67 -0.50 4.81
N TYR A 59 3.27 -1.52 4.06
CA TYR A 59 3.81 -1.79 2.74
C TYR A 59 3.63 -0.58 1.81
N TYR A 60 2.42 -0.05 1.68
CA TYR A 60 2.16 1.08 0.78
C TYR A 60 2.78 2.40 1.25
N ASP A 61 2.81 2.67 2.56
CA ASP A 61 3.46 3.86 3.11
C ASP A 61 4.99 3.81 2.92
N SER A 62 5.60 2.62 3.08
CA SER A 62 7.03 2.44 2.77
C SER A 62 7.35 2.74 1.31
N TYR A 63 6.43 2.41 0.41
CA TYR A 63 6.57 2.65 -1.03
C TYR A 63 6.31 4.11 -1.41
N ARG A 64 5.37 4.80 -0.73
CA ARG A 64 5.17 6.26 -0.85
C ARG A 64 6.41 7.03 -0.43
N GLY A 65 6.99 6.70 0.73
CA GLY A 65 8.23 7.32 1.21
C GLY A 65 9.41 7.05 0.27
N GLN A 66 9.55 5.83 -0.25
CA GLN A 66 10.58 5.51 -1.25
C GLN A 66 10.40 6.29 -2.55
N ARG A 67 9.16 6.44 -3.05
CA ARG A 67 8.92 7.28 -4.24
C ARG A 67 9.23 8.74 -3.94
N GLU A 68 8.78 9.32 -2.84
CA GLU A 68 9.08 10.72 -2.51
C GLU A 68 10.59 10.95 -2.38
N ILE A 69 11.33 10.05 -1.71
CA ILE A 69 12.80 10.12 -1.61
C ILE A 69 13.46 9.95 -2.98
N ASN A 70 12.97 9.01 -3.81
CA ASN A 70 13.53 8.77 -5.14
C ASN A 70 13.23 9.95 -6.08
N TRP A 71 12.05 10.55 -5.99
CA TRP A 71 11.64 11.73 -6.75
C TRP A 71 12.41 12.98 -6.30
N LYS A 72 12.54 13.23 -4.99
CA LYS A 72 13.39 14.32 -4.45
C LYS A 72 14.86 14.16 -4.85
N ARG A 73 15.38 12.93 -4.83
CA ARG A 73 16.75 12.63 -5.30
C ARG A 73 16.92 12.86 -6.80
N ARG A 74 15.90 12.57 -7.61
CA ARG A 74 15.92 12.75 -9.07
C ARG A 74 15.69 14.20 -9.51
N LEU A 75 15.02 15.03 -8.70
CA LEU A 75 14.63 16.40 -9.07
C LEU A 75 15.52 17.51 -8.48
N GLY A 76 16.40 17.22 -7.51
CA GLY A 76 17.27 18.23 -6.89
C GLY A 76 16.51 19.18 -5.95
N SER A 77 17.22 19.82 -5.01
CA SER A 77 16.65 20.59 -3.89
C SER A 77 15.92 21.90 -4.27
N ASP A 78 15.91 22.30 -5.53
CA ASP A 78 15.53 23.65 -5.97
C ASP A 78 14.54 23.65 -7.15
N LEU A 79 13.45 22.87 -7.07
CA LEU A 79 12.37 22.96 -8.05
C LEU A 79 11.03 23.38 -7.41
N ASN A 80 10.41 24.41 -7.98
CA ASN A 80 9.11 24.96 -7.60
C ASN A 80 8.00 23.92 -7.77
N TRP A 81 7.60 23.33 -6.64
CA TRP A 81 6.61 22.26 -6.47
C TRP A 81 5.27 22.50 -7.20
N ALA A 82 4.87 23.76 -7.36
CA ALA A 82 3.58 24.13 -7.93
C ALA A 82 3.41 23.81 -9.44
N LEU A 83 4.51 23.62 -10.17
CA LEU A 83 4.47 23.44 -11.64
C LEU A 83 4.54 21.98 -12.09
N SER A 84 4.77 21.02 -11.18
CA SER A 84 5.02 19.61 -11.56
C SER A 84 3.76 18.75 -11.67
N PHE A 85 2.57 19.30 -11.40
CA PHE A 85 1.29 18.56 -11.52
C PHE A 85 0.40 19.06 -12.66
N ASP A 86 0.89 19.95 -13.53
CA ASP A 86 0.02 20.52 -14.55
C ASP A 86 -0.21 19.62 -15.78
N HIS A 87 0.49 18.48 -15.94
CA HIS A 87 0.21 17.57 -17.05
C HIS A 87 0.42 16.08 -16.75
N LEU A 88 -0.71 15.36 -16.80
CA LEU A 88 -0.97 13.91 -16.94
C LEU A 88 -1.00 13.02 -15.68
#